data_AF-A0A7J7J3F5-F1
#
_entry.id   AF-A0A7J7J3F5-F1
#
_cell.length_a   1.000
_cell.length_b   1.000
_cell.length_c   1.000
_cell.angle_alpha   90.00
_cell.angle_beta   90.00
_cell.angle_gamma   90.00
#
_symmetry.space_group_name_H-M   'P 1'
#
loop_
_entity.id
_entity.type
_entity.pdbx_description
1 polymer ?
#
loop_
_entity_poly.entity_id
_entity_poly.type
_entity_poly.pdbx_seq_one_letter_code
_entity_poly.pdbx_strand_id
1 'polypeptide(L)'
;MLHVTPKTTSREVIDLVIMQLNKEVIRKGLGGPTYVDSQLQNFCLVAVIGPRERVLRDDYRLLHLQNPWVKGKLFVRTKDNLLAALTQGETADV
;
A
#
# COMPACT_ATOMS: atom_id res chain seq x y z
N MET A 1 0.78 12.17 -13.12
CA MET A 1 1.75 11.05 -12.99
C MET A 1 2.43 11.15 -11.64
N LEU A 2 2.54 10.05 -10.89
CA LEU A 2 3.28 9.97 -9.64
C LEU A 2 4.78 9.85 -9.96
N HIS A 3 5.59 10.78 -9.47
CA HIS A 3 7.05 10.74 -9.61
C HIS A 3 7.67 10.32 -8.28
N VAL A 4 8.47 9.25 -8.31
CA VAL A 4 9.17 8.71 -7.14
C VAL A 4 10.63 9.13 -7.20
N THR A 5 11.16 9.67 -6.11
CA THR A 5 12.57 10.06 -5.97
C THR A 5 13.29 9.13 -5.00
N PRO A 6 14.64 9.13 -4.92
CA PRO A 6 15.37 8.32 -3.95
C PRO A 6 15.07 8.64 -2.48
N LYS A 7 14.52 9.83 -2.20
CA LYS A 7 14.11 10.24 -0.86
C LYS A 7 12.67 9.84 -0.54
N THR A 8 11.88 9.49 -1.56
CA THR A 8 10.46 9.18 -1.41
C THR A 8 10.28 7.90 -0.60
N THR A 9 9.61 8.07 0.53
CA THR A 9 9.25 7.04 1.49
C THR A 9 7.96 6.32 1.11
N SER A 10 7.73 5.17 1.71
CA SER A 10 6.51 4.41 1.52
C SER A 10 5.29 5.18 2.01
N ARG A 11 5.43 5.93 3.12
CA ARG A 11 4.41 6.84 3.65
C ARG A 11 3.99 7.89 2.64
N GLU A 12 4.94 8.62 2.06
CA GLU A 12 4.64 9.64 1.04
C GLU A 12 3.91 9.04 -0.16
N VAL A 13 4.30 7.83 -0.60
CA VAL A 13 3.60 7.16 -1.71
C VAL A 13 2.17 6.76 -1.33
N ILE A 14 1.96 6.21 -0.14
CA ILE A 14 0.61 5.90 0.36
C ILE A 14 -0.26 7.16 0.34
N ASP A 15 0.24 8.23 0.95
CA ASP A 15 -0.50 9.48 1.11
C ASP A 15 -0.84 10.10 -0.26
N LEU A 16 0.11 10.11 -1.20
CA LEU A 16 -0.10 10.60 -2.55
C LEU A 16 -1.11 9.75 -3.33
N VAL A 17 -1.07 8.43 -3.19
CA VAL A 17 -2.00 7.51 -3.87
C VAL A 17 -3.43 7.69 -3.33
N ILE A 18 -3.60 7.75 -2.01
CA ILE A 18 -4.91 7.93 -1.40
C ILE A 18 -5.49 9.31 -1.71
N MET A 19 -4.66 10.36 -1.67
CA MET A 19 -5.10 11.70 -2.07
C MET A 19 -5.55 11.72 -3.54
N GLN A 20 -4.81 11.06 -4.43
CA GLN A 20 -5.17 10.98 -5.85
C GLN A 20 -6.46 10.16 -6.06
N LEU A 21 -6.64 9.07 -5.31
CA LEU A 21 -7.85 8.27 -5.32
C LEU A 21 -9.06 9.11 -4.90
N ASN A 22 -8.97 9.82 -3.77
CA ASN A 22 -10.04 10.69 -3.27
C ASN A 22 -10.42 11.75 -4.31
N LYS A 23 -9.42 12.43 -4.89
CA LYS A 23 -9.64 13.43 -5.96
C LYS A 23 -10.39 12.83 -7.12
N GLU A 24 -10.04 11.61 -7.54
CA GLU A 24 -10.64 10.95 -8.69
C GLU A 24 -12.07 10.47 -8.39
N VAL A 25 -12.32 9.95 -7.19
CA VAL A 25 -13.67 9.57 -6.71
C VAL A 25 -14.60 10.78 -6.72
N ILE A 26 -14.14 11.90 -6.14
CA ILE A 26 -14.90 13.15 -6.08
C ILE A 26 -15.14 13.70 -7.50
N ARG A 27 -14.08 13.78 -8.33
CA ARG A 27 -14.14 14.32 -9.69
C ARG A 27 -15.11 13.55 -10.58
N LYS A 28 -15.18 12.23 -10.43
CA LYS A 28 -16.05 11.36 -11.23
C LYS A 28 -17.43 11.14 -10.60
N GLY A 29 -17.70 11.68 -9.41
CA GLY A 29 -18.94 11.42 -8.69
C GLY A 29 -19.16 9.95 -8.34
N LEU A 30 -18.08 9.19 -8.14
CA LEU A 30 -18.16 7.77 -7.79
C LEU A 30 -18.58 7.65 -6.32
N GLY A 31 -19.49 6.72 -5.99
CA GLY A 31 -19.93 6.43 -4.62
C GLY A 31 -18.90 5.64 -3.78
N GLY A 32 -17.60 5.82 -4.04
CA GLY A 32 -16.53 5.10 -3.35
C GLY A 32 -16.13 5.78 -2.03
N PRO A 33 -15.43 5.06 -1.12
CA PRO A 33 -14.93 5.65 0.10
C PRO A 33 -13.87 6.72 -0.20
N THR A 34 -13.93 7.82 0.53
CA THR A 34 -12.86 8.81 0.60
C THR A 34 -12.23 8.75 1.99
N TYR A 35 -10.93 8.93 2.05
CA TYR A 35 -10.16 8.80 3.29
C TYR A 35 -9.58 10.14 3.72
N VAL A 36 -9.78 10.53 4.98
CA VAL A 36 -9.17 11.75 5.55
C VAL A 36 -7.74 11.47 6.03
N ASP A 37 -6.95 12.52 6.23
CA ASP A 37 -5.52 12.40 6.59
C ASP A 37 -5.29 11.55 7.85
N SER A 38 -6.19 11.62 8.84
CA SER A 38 -6.11 10.80 10.06
C SER A 38 -6.29 9.29 9.81
N GLN A 39 -6.85 8.91 8.66
CA GLN A 39 -7.03 7.51 8.26
C GLN A 39 -5.86 6.98 7.43
N LEU A 40 -4.96 7.83 6.94
CA LEU A 40 -3.80 7.42 6.13
C LEU A 40 -2.88 6.45 6.88
N GLN A 41 -2.79 6.58 8.21
CA GLN A 41 -2.03 5.67 9.06
C GLN A 41 -2.58 4.24 9.08
N ASN A 42 -3.84 4.03 8.66
CA ASN A 42 -4.46 2.70 8.57
C ASN A 42 -4.06 1.96 7.29
N PHE A 43 -3.26 2.59 6.43
CA PHE A 43 -2.74 1.97 5.22
C PHE A 43 -1.27 1.60 5.36
N CYS A 44 -0.88 0.57 4.62
CA CYS A 44 0.49 0.13 4.45
C CYS A 44 0.79 -0.14 2.97
N LEU A 45 2.08 -0.08 2.62
CA LEU A 45 2.56 -0.39 1.28
C LEU A 45 3.11 -1.81 1.26
N VAL A 46 2.65 -2.61 0.32
CA VAL A 46 3.00 -4.04 0.22
C VAL A 46 3.64 -4.32 -1.12
N ALA A 47 4.85 -4.88 -1.10
CA ALA A 47 5.50 -5.42 -2.27
C ALA A 47 5.11 -6.89 -2.45
N VAL A 48 4.63 -7.25 -3.64
CA VAL A 48 4.15 -8.60 -3.97
C VAL A 48 4.91 -9.15 -5.17
N ILE A 49 5.44 -10.36 -5.04
CA ILE A 49 6.06 -11.11 -6.14
C ILE A 49 5.70 -12.59 -6.07
N GLY A 50 4.99 -13.08 -7.10
CA GLY A 50 4.44 -14.44 -7.10
C GLY A 50 3.57 -14.66 -5.84
N PRO A 51 3.81 -15.72 -5.05
CA PRO A 51 3.08 -15.96 -3.80
C PRO A 51 3.65 -15.20 -2.60
N ARG A 52 4.72 -14.41 -2.77
CA ARG A 52 5.40 -13.71 -1.67
C ARG A 52 4.88 -12.29 -1.53
N GLU A 53 4.57 -11.90 -0.30
CA GLU A 53 4.19 -10.53 0.05
C GLU A 53 5.10 -9.99 1.16
N ARG A 54 5.38 -8.69 1.12
CA ARG A 54 6.17 -8.00 2.14
C ARG A 54 5.61 -6.61 2.38
N VAL A 55 5.23 -6.35 3.63
CA VAL A 55 4.87 -4.99 4.07
C VAL A 55 6.13 -4.16 4.24
N LEU A 56 6.14 -3.00 3.59
CA LEU A 56 7.19 -2.00 3.70
C LEU A 56 6.88 -1.08 4.88
N ARG A 57 7.91 -0.73 5.65
CA ARG A 57 7.78 0.26 6.71
C ARG A 57 7.51 1.63 6.11
N ASP A 58 6.84 2.47 6.87
CA ASP A 58 6.46 3.83 6.44
C ASP A 58 7.66 4.67 6.00
N ASP A 59 8.79 4.54 6.69
CA ASP A 59 10.06 5.22 6.42
C ASP A 59 10.89 4.57 5.30
N TYR A 60 10.44 3.44 4.76
CA TYR A 60 11.18 2.69 3.75
C TYR A 60 11.24 3.45 2.43
N ARG A 61 12.45 3.64 1.90
CA ARG A 61 12.68 4.33 0.62
C ARG A 61 12.46 3.38 -0.55
N LEU A 62 11.53 3.73 -1.44
CA LEU A 62 11.11 2.84 -2.51
C LEU A 62 12.22 2.46 -3.49
N LEU A 63 13.13 3.38 -3.81
CA LEU A 63 14.25 3.06 -4.71
C LEU A 63 15.34 2.19 -4.06
N HIS A 64 15.24 1.91 -2.76
CA HIS A 64 16.13 0.98 -2.08
C HIS A 64 15.59 -0.46 -2.09
N LEU A 65 14.46 -0.71 -2.76
CA LEU A 65 13.92 -2.06 -2.96
C LEU A 65 15.01 -2.96 -3.54
N GLN A 66 15.20 -4.12 -2.92
CA GLN A 66 16.20 -5.11 -3.34
C GLN A 66 15.53 -6.23 -4.13
N ASN A 67 16.30 -6.95 -4.95
CA ASN A 67 15.82 -8.19 -5.53
C ASN A 67 15.35 -9.15 -4.42
N PRO A 68 14.24 -9.87 -4.59
CA PRO A 68 13.47 -9.98 -5.83
C PRO A 68 12.35 -8.92 -5.97
N TRP A 69 12.11 -8.09 -4.95
CA TRP A 69 10.97 -7.18 -4.84
C TRP A 69 10.92 -6.08 -5.90
N VAL A 70 12.08 -5.67 -6.45
CA VAL A 70 12.16 -4.70 -7.58
C VAL A 70 11.36 -5.17 -8.80
N LYS A 71 11.23 -6.49 -8.99
CA LYS A 71 10.49 -7.10 -10.11
C LYS A 71 9.01 -7.31 -9.79
N GLY A 72 8.59 -7.01 -8.56
CA GLY A 72 7.24 -7.20 -8.06
C GLY A 72 6.33 -6.00 -8.35
N LYS A 73 5.10 -6.08 -7.83
CA LYS A 73 4.12 -4.98 -7.84
C LYS A 73 4.01 -4.40 -6.43
N LEU A 74 3.73 -3.09 -6.35
CA LEU A 74 3.42 -2.40 -5.10
C LEU A 74 1.91 -2.19 -4.99
N PHE A 75 1.36 -2.48 -3.82
CA PHE A 75 -0.05 -2.31 -3.49
C PHE A 75 -0.20 -1.51 -2.20
N VAL A 76 -1.17 -0.60 -2.18
CA VAL A 76 -1.63 0.03 -0.95
C VAL A 76 -2.76 -0.83 -0.37
N ARG A 77 -2.64 -1.25 0.88
CA ARG A 77 -3.64 -2.06 1.59
C ARG A 77 -3.97 -1.46 2.94
N THR A 78 -5.19 -1.72 3.44
CA THR A 78 -5.55 -1.43 4.83
C THR A 78 -4.87 -2.42 5.77
N LYS A 79 -4.41 -1.94 6.93
CA LYS A 79 -3.76 -2.76 7.96
C LYS A 79 -4.71 -3.82 8.53
N ASP A 80 -6.01 -3.53 8.60
CA ASP A 80 -7.02 -4.51 9.04
C ASP A 80 -7.09 -5.73 8.12
N ASN A 81 -6.93 -5.53 6.81
CA ASN A 81 -6.91 -6.64 5.84
C ASN A 81 -5.61 -7.46 5.93
N LEU A 82 -4.51 -6.87 6.42
CA LEU A 82 -3.26 -7.61 6.63
C LEU A 82 -3.38 -8.61 7.78
N LEU A 83 -4.02 -8.20 8.89
CA LEU A 83 -4.29 -9.10 10.02
C LEU A 83 -5.20 -10.25 9.59
N ALA A 84 -6.26 -9.96 8.83
CA ALA A 84 -7.13 -11.00 8.29
C ALA A 84 -6.38 -12.00 7.38
N ALA A 85 -5.49 -11.51 6.51
CA ALA A 85 -4.69 -12.37 5.64
C ALA A 85 -3.66 -13.23 6.40
N LEU A 86 -3.10 -12.73 7.51
CA LEU A 86 -2.23 -13.50 8.40
C LEU A 86 -3.01 -14.60 9.12
N THR A 87 -4.19 -14.29 9.66
CA THR A 87 -5.04 -15.27 10.35
C THR A 87 -5.54 -16.38 9.41
N GLN A 88 -5.80 -16.07 8.14
CA GLN A 88 -6.21 -17.08 7.14
C GLN A 88 -5.06 -18.00 6.69
N GLY A 89 -3.80 -17.67 6.98
CA GLY A 89 -2.65 -18.54 6.74
C GLY A 89 -2.45 -19.63 7.80
N GLU A 90 -3.09 -19.50 8.98
CA GLU A 90 -2.95 -20.41 10.13
C GLU A 90 -4.10 -21.43 10.25
N THR A 91 -5.08 -21.43 9.35
CA THR A 91 -6.28 -22.30 9.45
C THR A 91 -6.41 -23.33 8.31
N ALA A 92 -5.32 -23.64 7.60
CA ALA A 92 -5.29 -24.67 6.56
C ALA A 92 -4.63 -25.99 7.02
N ASP A 93 -4.68 -26.31 8.32
CA ASP A 93 -4.35 -27.63 8.86
C ASP A 93 -5.36 -28.01 9.95
N VAL A 94 -6.52 -28.56 9.55
CA VAL A 94 -7.33 -29.50 10.34
C VAL A 94 -7.96 -30.55 9.43
#